data_AF-A0A7J9BX24-F1
#
_entry.id   AF-A0A7J9BX24-F1
#
_cell.length_a   1.000
_cell.length_b   1.000
_cell.length_c   1.000
_cell.angle_alpha   90.00
_cell.angle_beta   90.00
_cell.angle_gamma   90.00
#
_symmetry.space_group_name_H-M   'P 1'
#
loop_
_entity.id
_entity.type
_entity.pdbx_description
1 polymer ?
#
loop_
_entity_poly.entity_id
_entity_poly.type
_entity_poly.pdbx_seq_one_letter_code
_entity_poly.pdbx_strand_id
1 'polypeptide(L)'
;MAEGLRVQDSSVFSKMIKDVDNDSIFRLNHYPPILCNNNNNNKDPSFHANKVGFGEHTDPQILTILKSNDVGGLQVKSQVDDGDHGVWVPVPPHPTAFCVNVGDILQ
;
A
#
# COMPACT_ATOMS: atom_id res chain seq x y z
N MET A 1 -8.64 14.31 -8.72
CA MET A 1 -9.70 13.31 -8.44
C MET A 1 -11.09 13.92 -8.59
N ALA A 2 -11.47 14.92 -7.79
CA ALA A 2 -12.80 15.54 -7.83
C ALA A 2 -13.27 15.99 -9.23
N GLU A 3 -12.41 16.62 -10.02
CA GLU A 3 -12.70 17.00 -11.41
C GLU A 3 -13.05 15.78 -12.29
N GLY A 4 -12.25 14.71 -12.24
CA GLY A 4 -12.50 13.47 -12.97
C GLY A 4 -13.80 12.77 -12.53
N LEU A 5 -14.20 12.96 -11.28
CA LEU A 5 -15.48 12.49 -10.74
C LEU A 5 -16.65 13.46 -10.99
N ARG A 6 -16.42 14.59 -11.68
CA ARG A 6 -17.42 15.62 -11.99
C ARG A 6 -18.10 16.22 -10.76
N VAL A 7 -17.39 16.28 -9.64
CA VAL A 7 -17.85 17.00 -8.45
C VAL A 7 -17.81 18.50 -8.73
N GLN A 8 -18.84 19.24 -8.32
CA GLN A 8 -18.95 20.68 -8.59
C GLN A 8 -17.76 21.48 -8.03
N ASP A 9 -17.32 21.16 -6.81
CA ASP A 9 -16.12 21.72 -6.21
C ASP A 9 -14.92 20.78 -6.44
N SER A 10 -14.08 21.12 -7.41
CA SER A 10 -12.87 20.36 -7.73
C SER A 10 -11.81 20.38 -6.62
N SER A 11 -11.97 21.27 -5.63
CA SER A 11 -11.06 21.41 -4.48
C SER A 11 -11.54 20.69 -3.22
N VAL A 12 -12.68 19.99 -3.24
CA VAL A 12 -13.29 19.39 -2.05
C VAL A 12 -12.30 18.52 -1.24
N PHE A 13 -11.58 17.60 -1.89
CA PHE A 13 -10.63 16.72 -1.21
C PHE A 13 -9.36 17.45 -0.76
N SER A 14 -8.88 18.42 -1.55
CA SER A 14 -7.69 19.18 -1.18
C SER A 14 -7.95 20.16 -0.03
N LYS A 15 -9.18 20.65 0.11
CA LYS A 15 -9.63 21.41 1.28
C LYS A 15 -9.59 20.55 2.54
N MET A 16 -10.12 19.33 2.50
CA MET A 16 -10.08 18.40 3.64
C MET A 16 -8.64 18.12 4.12
N ILE A 17 -7.71 17.92 3.18
CA ILE A 17 -6.30 17.65 3.52
C ILE A 17 -5.57 18.90 4.03
N LYS A 18 -5.94 20.10 3.57
CA LYS A 18 -5.30 21.37 3.95
C LYS A 18 -5.94 22.05 5.15
N ASP A 19 -7.03 21.50 5.68
CA ASP A 19 -7.70 22.05 6.85
C ASP A 19 -6.74 22.10 8.05
N VAL A 20 -6.88 23.06 8.94
CA VAL A 20 -6.00 23.19 10.11
C VAL A 20 -6.15 22.01 11.08
N ASP A 21 -7.36 21.43 11.13
CA ASP A 21 -7.70 20.31 12.01
C ASP A 21 -7.58 18.95 11.29
N ASN A 22 -6.88 18.90 10.15
CA ASN A 22 -6.66 17.66 9.41
C ASN A 22 -5.76 16.67 10.20
N ASP A 23 -6.05 15.37 10.07
CA ASP A 23 -5.27 14.29 10.69
C ASP A 23 -4.30 13.66 9.67
N SER A 24 -3.26 14.40 9.29
CA SER A 24 -2.19 13.89 8.43
C SER A 24 -1.12 13.16 9.22
N ILE A 25 -0.81 11.93 8.80
CA ILE A 25 0.20 11.07 9.44
C ILE A 25 1.38 10.83 8.50
N PHE A 26 2.59 10.84 9.06
CA PHE A 26 3.81 10.43 8.35
C PHE A 26 4.40 9.17 8.97
N ARG A 27 4.60 8.11 8.16
CA ARG A 27 5.18 6.83 8.59
C ARG A 27 6.47 6.55 7.83
N LEU A 28 7.53 6.23 8.57
CA LEU A 28 8.80 5.73 8.02
C LEU A 28 8.98 4.27 8.41
N ASN A 29 8.94 3.37 7.41
CA ASN A 29 9.11 1.94 7.62
C ASN A 29 10.51 1.50 7.21
N HIS A 30 11.13 0.64 8.02
CA HIS A 30 12.34 -0.09 7.66
C HIS A 30 12.10 -1.58 7.80
N TYR A 31 12.24 -2.32 6.69
CA TYR A 31 12.11 -3.77 6.65
C TYR A 31 13.51 -4.39 6.58
N PRO A 32 13.98 -5.09 7.62
CA PRO A 32 15.31 -5.68 7.63
C PRO A 32 15.40 -6.87 6.66
N PRO A 33 16.60 -7.17 6.09
CA PRO A 33 16.81 -8.35 5.27
C PRO A 33 16.52 -9.64 6.07
N ILE A 34 15.85 -10.58 5.41
CA ILE A 34 15.60 -11.90 6.01
C ILE A 34 16.83 -12.78 5.78
N LEU A 35 17.51 -13.15 6.87
CA LEU A 35 18.62 -14.10 6.82
C LEU A 35 18.07 -15.53 6.70
N CYS A 36 17.95 -16.01 5.46
CA CYS A 36 17.61 -17.40 5.21
C CYS A 36 18.80 -18.30 5.60
N ASN A 37 18.67 -19.09 6.67
CA ASN A 37 19.64 -20.13 6.96
C ASN A 37 19.42 -21.29 5.97
N ASN A 38 20.33 -21.48 5.01
CA ASN A 38 20.22 -22.41 3.87
C ASN A 38 20.16 -23.91 4.25
N ASN A 39 19.98 -24.27 5.52
CA ASN A 39 20.25 -25.62 5.99
C ASN A 39 19.06 -26.55 6.16
N ASN A 40 17.80 -26.19 5.89
CA ASN A 40 16.70 -27.13 6.14
C ASN A 40 15.71 -27.23 4.98
N ASN A 41 15.62 -28.45 4.43
CA ASN A 41 14.64 -28.95 3.46
C ASN A 41 13.18 -28.94 3.98
N ASN A 42 12.81 -28.02 4.87
CA ASN A 42 11.49 -27.98 5.47
C ASN A 42 10.59 -27.03 4.67
N LYS A 43 9.73 -27.63 3.83
CA LYS A 43 8.56 -27.00 3.20
C LYS A 43 7.46 -26.74 4.23
N ASP A 44 7.79 -26.10 5.35
CA ASP A 44 6.81 -25.73 6.35
C ASP A 44 6.12 -24.42 5.90
N PRO A 45 4.78 -24.38 5.71
CA PRO A 45 4.06 -23.15 5.40
C PRO A 45 4.26 -22.03 6.44
N SER A 46 4.69 -22.34 7.67
CA SER A 46 5.07 -21.36 8.68
C SER A 46 6.28 -20.48 8.25
N PHE A 47 7.11 -20.97 7.33
CA PHE A 47 8.28 -20.26 6.82
C PHE A 47 7.91 -19.08 5.90
N HIS A 48 6.71 -19.07 5.32
CA HIS A 48 6.17 -17.93 4.56
C HIS A 48 5.60 -16.84 5.46
N ALA A 49 4.96 -17.20 6.58
CA ALA A 49 4.47 -16.24 7.58
C ALA A 49 5.61 -15.40 8.19
N ASN A 50 6.80 -16.00 8.31
CA ASN A 50 8.03 -15.34 8.76
C ASN A 50 8.61 -14.29 7.77
N LYS A 51 7.93 -14.01 6.65
CA LYS A 51 8.39 -13.07 5.61
C LYS A 51 7.48 -11.84 5.42
N VAL A 52 6.43 -11.69 6.24
CA VAL A 52 5.53 -10.53 6.17
C VAL A 52 6.17 -9.35 6.88
N GLY A 53 6.54 -8.31 6.14
CA GLY A 53 7.06 -7.06 6.72
C GLY A 53 5.95 -6.18 7.30
N PHE A 54 4.84 -6.04 6.57
CA PHE A 54 3.64 -5.33 6.98
C PHE A 54 2.43 -6.11 6.45
N GLY A 55 1.48 -6.47 7.32
CA GLY A 55 0.34 -7.31 6.97
C GLY A 55 -0.61 -6.67 5.95
N GLU A 56 -1.51 -7.47 5.38
CA GLU A 56 -2.58 -6.95 4.52
C GLU A 56 -3.48 -5.97 5.29
N HIS A 57 -3.81 -4.84 4.66
CA HIS A 57 -4.69 -3.82 5.20
C HIS A 57 -5.13 -2.86 4.08
N THR A 58 -6.16 -2.07 4.37
CA THR A 58 -6.47 -0.82 3.68
C THR A 58 -6.02 0.36 4.53
N ASP A 59 -5.84 1.51 3.89
CA ASP A 59 -5.48 2.75 4.59
C ASP A 59 -6.77 3.49 4.98
N PRO A 60 -6.97 3.86 6.26
CA PRO A 60 -8.22 4.47 6.70
C PRO A 60 -8.41 5.94 6.27
N GLN A 61 -7.36 6.64 5.83
CA GLN A 61 -7.43 8.06 5.44
C GLN A 61 -8.04 8.27 4.04
N ILE A 62 -8.02 9.52 3.52
CA ILE A 62 -8.47 9.83 2.15
C ILE A 62 -7.53 9.25 1.10
N LEU A 63 -6.21 9.44 1.27
CA LEU A 63 -5.18 8.93 0.37
C LEU A 63 -3.85 8.76 1.10
N THR A 64 -3.03 7.84 0.60
CA THR A 64 -1.63 7.68 1.02
C THR A 64 -0.72 7.95 -0.16
N ILE A 65 0.36 8.70 0.05
CA ILE A 65 1.44 8.89 -0.94
C ILE A 65 2.66 8.13 -0.43
N LEU A 66 3.08 7.09 -1.15
CA LEU A 66 4.17 6.21 -0.76
C LEU A 66 5.37 6.36 -1.70
N LYS A 67 6.56 6.46 -1.10
CA LYS A 67 7.85 6.33 -1.78
C LYS A 67 8.69 5.26 -1.10
N SER A 68 9.27 4.36 -1.90
CA SER A 68 10.28 3.40 -1.46
C SER A 68 11.63 3.67 -2.14
N ASN A 69 12.66 2.99 -1.62
CA ASN A 69 13.91 2.76 -2.35
C ASN A 69 13.68 1.73 -3.48
N ASP A 70 14.78 1.21 -4.02
CA ASP A 70 14.84 0.23 -5.10
C ASP A 70 14.61 -1.23 -4.66
N VAL A 71 14.33 -1.47 -3.37
CA VAL A 71 14.03 -2.80 -2.84
C VAL A 71 12.54 -3.09 -2.99
N GLY A 72 12.21 -4.25 -3.58
CA GLY A 72 10.83 -4.73 -3.73
C GLY A 72 10.19 -5.16 -2.40
N GLY A 73 8.89 -5.40 -2.41
CA GLY A 73 8.16 -5.94 -1.25
C GLY A 73 6.71 -5.49 -1.15
N LEU A 74 6.35 -4.38 -1.79
CA LEU A 74 4.95 -3.94 -1.87
C LEU A 74 4.16 -4.88 -2.82
N GLN A 75 3.01 -5.34 -2.34
CA GLN A 75 2.04 -6.10 -3.12
C GLN A 75 0.66 -5.48 -2.92
N VAL A 76 -0.18 -5.53 -3.96
CA VAL A 76 -1.57 -5.05 -3.92
C VAL A 76 -2.50 -6.17 -4.34
N LYS A 77 -3.68 -6.25 -3.72
CA LYS A 77 -4.67 -7.26 -4.06
C LYS A 77 -5.55 -6.77 -5.21
N SER A 78 -5.40 -7.38 -6.38
CA SER A 78 -6.27 -7.14 -7.54
C SER A 78 -7.61 -7.84 -7.34
N GLN A 79 -8.68 -7.13 -7.66
CA GLN A 79 -10.05 -7.67 -7.71
C GLN A 79 -10.45 -8.13 -9.12
N VAL A 80 -9.55 -7.99 -10.12
CA VAL A 80 -9.95 -8.07 -11.54
C VAL A 80 -10.14 -9.49 -12.05
N ASP A 81 -9.60 -10.53 -11.39
CA ASP A 81 -9.75 -11.91 -11.88
C ASP A 81 -9.92 -12.93 -10.74
N ASP A 82 -10.94 -13.80 -10.90
CA ASP A 82 -11.26 -15.07 -10.21
C ASP A 82 -11.83 -15.07 -8.77
N GLY A 83 -13.12 -14.74 -8.65
CA GLY A 83 -13.98 -15.18 -7.53
C GLY A 83 -13.67 -14.54 -6.16
N ASP A 84 -14.08 -15.20 -5.08
CA ASP A 84 -14.06 -14.69 -3.69
C ASP A 84 -12.63 -14.47 -3.10
N HIS A 85 -11.58 -14.68 -3.90
CA HIS A 85 -10.19 -14.73 -3.46
C HIS A 85 -9.27 -13.92 -4.40
N GLY A 86 -9.37 -12.59 -4.36
CA GLY A 86 -8.54 -11.70 -5.20
C GLY A 86 -7.02 -11.98 -5.16
N VAL A 87 -6.32 -11.65 -6.25
CA VAL A 87 -4.92 -12.03 -6.51
C VAL A 87 -3.94 -10.96 -6.04
N TRP A 88 -2.89 -11.34 -5.32
CA TRP A 88 -1.81 -10.43 -4.93
C TRP A 88 -0.82 -10.19 -6.08
N VAL A 89 -0.66 -8.93 -6.47
CA VAL A 89 0.21 -8.47 -7.56
C VAL A 89 1.37 -7.65 -6.98
N PRO A 90 2.63 -7.98 -7.29
CA PRO A 90 3.77 -7.18 -6.85
C PRO A 90 3.80 -5.82 -7.55
N VAL A 91 4.17 -4.77 -6.82
CA VAL A 91 4.41 -3.44 -7.37
C VAL A 91 5.92 -3.25 -7.52
N PRO A 92 6.45 -3.19 -8.76
CA PRO A 92 7.88 -2.95 -8.97
C PRO A 92 8.31 -1.59 -8.43
N PRO A 93 9.43 -1.49 -7.70
CA PRO A 93 9.98 -0.20 -7.29
C PRO A 93 10.26 0.69 -8.49
N HIS A 94 9.88 1.97 -8.38
CA HIS A 94 10.15 2.96 -9.42
C HIS A 94 11.00 4.12 -8.84
N PRO A 95 12.13 4.48 -9.48
CA PRO A 95 13.07 5.44 -8.90
C PRO A 95 12.46 6.84 -8.72
N THR A 96 11.61 7.27 -9.65
CA THR A 96 11.08 8.64 -9.70
C THR A 96 9.58 8.77 -9.48
N ALA A 97 8.86 7.65 -9.27
CA ALA A 97 7.41 7.69 -9.12
C ALA A 97 7.00 7.47 -7.67
N PHE A 98 5.79 7.92 -7.36
CA PHE A 98 5.09 7.64 -6.12
C PHE A 98 3.99 6.61 -6.39
N CYS A 99 3.74 5.74 -5.40
CA CYS A 99 2.53 4.95 -5.34
C CYS A 99 1.47 5.73 -4.58
N VAL A 100 0.23 5.73 -5.06
CA VAL A 100 -0.89 6.41 -4.40
C VAL A 100 -1.93 5.36 -4.06
N ASN A 101 -2.26 5.22 -2.79
CA ASN A 101 -3.38 4.38 -2.35
C ASN A 101 -4.62 5.26 -2.19
N VAL A 102 -5.76 4.75 -2.66
CA VAL A 102 -7.08 5.26 -2.30
C VAL A 102 -7.42 4.66 -0.94
N GLY A 103 -7.67 5.51 0.06
CA GLY A 103 -8.04 5.03 1.38
C GLY A 103 -9.56 4.95 1.58
N ASP A 104 -9.96 4.36 2.70
CA ASP A 104 -11.34 3.96 2.98
C ASP A 104 -12.32 5.15 2.97
N ILE A 105 -11.88 6.36 3.36
CA ILE A 105 -12.73 7.56 3.34
C ILE A 105 -13.11 7.98 1.90
N LEU A 106 -12.27 7.64 0.91
CA LEU A 106 -12.50 8.00 -0.49
C LEU A 106 -13.21 6.90 -1.31
N GLN A 107 -13.30 5.67 -0.78
CA GLN A 107 -13.94 4.52 -1.43
C GLN A 107 -15.47 4.68 -1.49
#